data_AF-A0A484FJT9-F1
#
_entry.id   AF-A0A484FJT9-F1
#
_cell.length_a   1.000
_cell.length_b   1.000
_cell.length_c   1.000
_cell.angle_alpha   90.00
_cell.angle_beta   90.00
_cell.angle_gamma   90.00
#
_symmetry.space_group_name_H-M   'P 1'
#
loop_
_entity.id
_entity.type
_entity.pdbx_description
1 polymer ?
#
loop_
_entity_poly.entity_id
_entity_poly.type
_entity_poly.pdbx_seq_one_letter_code
_entity_poly.pdbx_strand_id
1 'polypeptide(L)'
;MDFRSAPVLATNDSKERHRYQPQHSGHGPPATFEGAKGGARAHFAHPSDAARETAKLLLEETNTANMRTYDDSFSGQRIYPGKGKLYVRGDSKIFRFQNGKSESLFLQRKNPRRISWTVLYRRQHRKGISEEVAKKRTRRTVKAQRAIVGASLDVIKEKRSMRPEARSAARQAAIKESKDKKTAAAAAKKAEKAKNAAAGKGQTGRIVGKQGAKGSAPKVKATTR
;
A
#
# COMPACT_ATOMS: atom_id res chain seq x y z
N MET A 1 2.59 35.29 58.27
CA MET A 1 1.30 35.84 58.70
C MET A 1 1.35 37.32 58.36
N ASP A 2 0.68 37.91 57.38
CA ASP A 2 -0.42 37.47 56.52
C ASP A 2 -0.55 38.40 55.29
N PHE A 3 -1.08 37.79 54.22
CA PHE A 3 -1.96 38.30 53.17
C PHE A 3 -2.19 39.80 52.94
N ARG A 4 -1.92 40.23 51.69
CA ARG A 4 -2.75 41.15 50.85
C ARG A 4 -2.51 40.73 49.38
N SER A 5 -3.38 40.00 48.66
CA SER A 5 -4.75 40.29 48.19
C SER A 5 -4.90 41.54 47.33
N ALA A 6 -5.05 41.35 46.00
CA ALA A 6 -5.81 42.16 45.02
C ALA A 6 -5.82 41.42 43.64
N PRO A 7 -6.67 41.76 42.64
CA PRO A 7 -7.99 41.15 42.44
C PRO A 7 -8.29 40.65 41.00
N VAL A 8 -9.47 40.03 40.88
CA VAL A 8 -10.17 39.49 39.69
C VAL A 8 -10.87 40.60 38.87
N LEU A 9 -11.00 40.42 37.54
CA LEU A 9 -12.17 40.69 36.64
C LEU A 9 -11.71 40.45 35.18
N ALA A 10 -12.22 39.44 34.44
CA ALA A 10 -13.48 39.41 33.66
C ALA A 10 -13.47 40.48 32.54
N THR A 11 -13.74 40.24 31.24
CA THR A 11 -14.85 39.54 30.57
C THR A 11 -14.66 39.60 29.03
N ASN A 12 -15.15 38.59 28.31
CA ASN A 12 -15.73 38.62 26.94
C ASN A 12 -14.79 39.05 25.77
N ASP A 13 -14.95 38.65 24.51
CA ASP A 13 -16.14 38.28 23.76
C ASP A 13 -15.70 37.58 22.45
N SER A 14 -16.41 36.51 22.10
CA SER A 14 -16.97 36.22 20.77
C SER A 14 -16.27 36.74 19.51
N LYS A 15 -15.86 35.81 18.61
CA LYS A 15 -16.55 35.63 17.31
C LYS A 15 -15.89 34.56 16.44
N GLU A 16 -16.75 33.61 16.07
CA GLU A 16 -16.71 32.71 14.93
C GLU A 16 -15.89 33.23 13.74
N ARG A 17 -14.91 32.44 13.28
CA ARG A 17 -14.52 32.45 11.86
C ARG A 17 -15.12 31.24 11.19
N HIS A 18 -16.24 31.52 10.56
CA HIS A 18 -16.96 30.71 9.59
C HIS A 18 -16.03 29.90 8.68
N ARG A 19 -16.31 28.60 8.57
CA ARG A 19 -15.84 27.75 7.45
C ARG A 19 -16.39 28.34 6.16
N TYR A 20 -15.53 28.66 5.22
CA TYR A 20 -15.91 28.88 3.83
C TYR A 20 -15.44 27.66 3.02
N GLN A 21 -16.39 26.80 2.64
CA GLN A 21 -16.20 25.81 1.58
C GLN A 21 -16.70 26.42 0.27
N PRO A 22 -15.86 26.61 -0.75
CA PRO A 22 -16.33 26.92 -2.09
C PRO A 22 -16.78 25.63 -2.78
N GLN A 23 -18.07 25.55 -3.09
CA GLN A 23 -18.64 24.55 -3.98
C GLN A 23 -18.38 24.97 -5.42
N HIS A 24 -17.51 24.26 -6.14
CA HIS A 24 -17.39 24.40 -7.58
C HIS A 24 -18.04 23.20 -8.26
N SER A 25 -19.17 23.50 -8.89
CA SER A 25 -19.96 22.65 -9.76
C SER A 25 -19.13 22.17 -10.95
N GLY A 26 -19.15 20.86 -11.18
CA GLY A 26 -18.56 20.25 -12.36
C GLY A 26 -19.32 20.68 -13.62
N HIS A 27 -18.62 21.34 -14.53
CA HIS A 27 -18.99 21.41 -15.94
C HIS A 27 -18.26 20.29 -16.67
N GLY A 28 -19.01 19.29 -17.13
CA GLY A 28 -18.50 18.26 -18.03
C GLY A 28 -18.21 18.84 -19.42
N PRO A 29 -17.19 18.36 -20.14
CA PRO A 29 -16.95 18.77 -21.51
C PRO A 29 -18.00 18.14 -22.46
N PRO A 30 -18.52 18.88 -23.47
CA PRO A 30 -19.41 18.30 -24.47
C PRO A 30 -18.62 17.42 -25.45
N ALA A 31 -19.23 16.29 -25.79
CA ALA A 31 -18.78 15.41 -26.86
C ALA A 31 -18.95 16.11 -28.22
N THR A 32 -17.86 16.24 -28.98
CA THR A 32 -17.89 16.58 -30.40
C THR A 32 -17.35 15.41 -31.23
N PHE A 33 -18.32 14.74 -31.84
CA PHE A 33 -18.39 14.17 -33.20
C PHE A 33 -17.11 14.04 -34.06
N GLU A 34 -16.99 12.86 -34.67
CA GLU A 34 -15.99 12.44 -35.67
C GLU A 34 -15.88 13.36 -36.90
N GLY A 35 -14.65 13.45 -37.43
CA GLY A 35 -14.42 13.25 -38.86
C GLY A 35 -13.96 14.46 -39.68
N ALA A 36 -12.64 14.62 -39.86
CA ALA A 36 -12.07 15.14 -41.11
C ALA A 36 -10.57 14.85 -41.21
N LYS A 37 -10.17 14.30 -42.36
CA LYS A 37 -8.79 14.01 -42.76
C LYS A 37 -8.03 15.32 -43.01
N GLY A 38 -6.77 15.39 -42.60
CA GLY A 38 -5.86 16.49 -42.98
C GLY A 38 -4.49 16.34 -42.33
N GLY A 39 -3.54 15.75 -43.04
CA GLY A 39 -2.15 15.68 -42.60
C GLY A 39 -1.50 17.05 -42.65
N ALA A 40 -1.10 17.58 -41.50
CA ALA A 40 -0.16 18.68 -41.38
C ALA A 40 0.99 18.22 -40.48
N ARG A 41 2.18 18.10 -41.07
CA ARG A 41 3.44 17.87 -40.35
C ARG A 41 3.63 19.02 -39.36
N ALA A 42 3.62 18.72 -38.07
CA ALA A 42 4.05 19.65 -37.04
C ALA A 42 5.54 19.96 -37.25
N HIS A 43 5.84 21.16 -37.72
CA HIS A 43 7.16 21.74 -37.55
C HIS A 43 7.35 21.98 -36.05
N PHE A 44 8.05 21.06 -35.38
CA PHE A 44 8.60 21.32 -34.06
C PHE A 44 9.49 22.55 -34.19
N ALA A 45 9.05 23.67 -33.61
CA ALA A 45 9.90 24.83 -33.43
C ALA A 45 11.11 24.36 -32.62
N HIS A 46 12.28 24.34 -33.25
CA HIS A 46 13.53 24.17 -32.53
C HIS A 46 13.62 25.32 -31.51
N PRO A 47 13.97 25.03 -30.23
CA PRO A 47 14.19 26.09 -29.25
C PRO A 47 15.21 27.06 -29.84
N SER A 48 14.88 28.36 -29.83
CA SER A 48 15.72 29.42 -30.38
C SER A 48 17.15 29.28 -29.85
N ASP A 49 18.15 29.59 -30.67
CA ASP A 49 19.55 29.51 -30.25
C ASP A 49 19.84 30.36 -29.00
N ALA A 50 19.01 31.38 -28.73
CA ALA A 50 19.00 32.13 -27.46
C ALA A 50 18.60 31.31 -26.23
N ALA A 51 17.66 30.37 -26.35
CA ALA A 51 17.30 29.43 -25.28
C ALA A 51 18.39 28.36 -25.05
N ARG A 52 19.15 28.03 -26.11
CA ARG A 52 20.30 27.11 -26.02
C ARG A 52 21.52 27.78 -25.40
N GLU A 53 21.78 29.04 -25.73
CA GLU A 53 22.87 29.83 -25.14
C GLU A 53 22.56 30.20 -23.68
N THR A 54 21.31 30.52 -23.32
CA THR A 54 20.93 30.71 -21.91
C THR A 54 20.98 29.41 -21.10
N ALA A 55 20.59 28.27 -21.69
CA ALA A 55 20.75 26.96 -21.05
C ALA A 55 22.23 26.55 -20.91
N LYS A 56 23.09 26.88 -21.87
CA LYS A 56 24.56 26.71 -21.77
C LYS A 56 25.15 27.57 -20.68
N LEU A 57 24.77 28.85 -20.58
CA LEU A 57 25.25 29.76 -19.55
C LEU A 57 24.79 29.32 -18.16
N LEU A 58 23.56 28.83 -18.00
CA LEU A 58 23.09 28.22 -16.76
C LEU A 58 23.81 26.90 -16.43
N LEU A 59 24.24 26.13 -17.43
CA LEU A 59 25.04 24.92 -17.23
C LEU A 59 26.50 25.25 -16.86
N GLU A 60 27.08 26.29 -17.46
CA GLU A 60 28.41 26.83 -17.14
C GLU A 60 28.45 27.43 -15.72
N GLU A 61 27.39 28.09 -15.26
CA GLU A 61 27.25 28.54 -13.86
C GLU A 61 27.21 27.37 -12.86
N THR A 62 26.77 26.18 -13.27
CA THR A 62 26.77 24.97 -12.43
C THR A 62 28.08 24.19 -12.41
N ASN A 63 29.04 24.50 -13.30
CA ASN A 63 30.31 23.77 -13.38
C ASN A 63 31.31 24.12 -12.25
N THR A 64 31.10 25.23 -11.53
CA THR A 64 31.84 25.50 -10.27
C THR A 64 31.38 24.62 -9.10
N ALA A 65 30.24 23.92 -9.23
CA ALA A 65 29.65 23.10 -8.17
C ALA A 65 30.15 21.64 -8.12
N ASN A 66 30.99 21.21 -9.07
CA ASN A 66 31.47 19.84 -9.14
C ASN A 66 32.89 19.63 -8.58
N MET A 67 33.33 20.51 -7.65
CA MET A 67 34.58 20.29 -6.93
C MET A 67 34.38 19.40 -5.70
N ARG A 68 35.23 18.38 -5.57
CA ARG A 68 35.16 17.41 -4.47
C ARG A 68 35.37 18.11 -3.13
N THR A 69 34.33 18.09 -2.31
CA THR A 69 34.39 18.51 -0.90
C THR A 69 34.83 17.33 -0.04
N TYR A 70 35.79 17.56 0.84
CA TYR A 70 36.27 16.56 1.81
C TYR A 70 35.67 16.81 3.19
N ASP A 71 35.75 15.82 4.08
CA ASP A 71 35.39 15.99 5.48
C ASP A 71 36.66 16.02 6.34
N ASP A 72 36.65 16.89 7.35
CA ASP A 72 37.70 16.98 8.36
C ASP A 72 37.73 15.71 9.22
N SER A 73 38.89 15.08 9.30
CA SER A 73 39.10 13.81 9.99
C SER A 73 38.94 13.90 11.51
N PHE A 74 39.08 15.08 12.10
CA PHE A 74 38.89 15.31 13.53
C PHE A 74 37.49 15.85 13.82
N SER A 75 37.09 16.92 13.13
CA SER A 75 35.86 17.65 13.47
C SER A 75 34.61 17.17 12.73
N GLY A 76 34.77 16.58 11.55
CA GLY A 76 33.69 16.24 10.63
C GLY A 76 33.10 17.43 9.87
N GLN A 77 33.76 18.60 9.87
CA GLN A 77 33.35 19.76 9.08
C GLN A 77 33.72 19.59 7.60
N ARG A 78 32.95 20.21 6.71
CA ARG A 78 33.25 20.21 5.27
C ARG A 78 34.48 21.08 4.97
N ILE A 79 35.38 20.53 4.17
CA ILE A 79 36.60 21.15 3.64
C ILE A 79 36.40 21.38 2.15
N TYR A 80 36.26 22.66 1.80
CA TYR A 80 36.19 23.10 0.42
C TYR A 80 37.60 23.21 -0.19
N PRO A 81 37.72 23.14 -1.53
CA PRO A 81 38.99 23.32 -2.23
C PRO A 81 39.72 24.59 -1.78
N GLY A 82 41.05 24.51 -1.69
CA GLY A 82 41.90 25.62 -1.22
C GLY A 82 41.91 25.86 0.30
N LYS A 83 41.20 25.04 1.10
CA LYS A 83 41.14 25.20 2.56
C LYS A 83 41.81 24.05 3.31
N GLY A 84 42.40 24.39 4.45
CA GLY A 84 42.91 23.43 5.41
C GLY A 84 44.27 22.84 5.05
N LYS A 85 44.59 21.69 5.63
CA LYS A 85 45.86 20.98 5.43
C LYS A 85 45.64 19.47 5.34
N LEU A 86 46.59 18.81 4.70
CA LEU A 86 46.66 17.35 4.58
C LEU A 86 47.86 16.85 5.39
N TYR A 87 47.61 15.94 6.33
CA TYR A 87 48.62 15.28 7.13
C TYR A 87 48.68 13.80 6.76
N VAL A 88 49.82 13.33 6.27
CA VAL A 88 50.08 11.91 6.02
C VAL A 88 50.88 11.37 7.20
N ARG A 89 50.32 10.37 7.90
CA ARG A 89 51.03 9.67 8.97
C ARG A 89 51.93 8.58 8.37
N GLY A 90 52.96 8.16 9.10
CA GLY A 90 53.89 7.11 8.65
C GLY A 90 53.25 5.75 8.31
N ASP A 91 52.02 5.48 8.75
CA ASP A 91 51.22 4.31 8.35
C ASP A 91 50.42 4.54 7.05
N SER A 92 50.83 5.54 6.24
CA SER A 92 50.16 6.00 5.01
C SER A 92 48.71 6.48 5.20
N LYS A 93 48.24 6.65 6.43
CA LYS A 93 46.90 7.21 6.68
C LYS A 93 46.88 8.70 6.42
N ILE A 94 45.91 9.12 5.62
CA ILE A 94 45.68 10.52 5.26
C ILE A 94 44.64 11.11 6.19
N PHE A 95 45.00 12.19 6.88
CA PHE A 95 44.11 13.00 7.68
C PHE A 95 43.98 14.38 7.04
N ARG A 96 42.74 14.86 6.92
CA ARG A 96 42.44 16.19 6.38
C ARG A 96 41.90 17.06 7.51
N PHE A 97 42.44 18.26 7.65
CA PHE A 97 42.07 19.20 8.71
C PHE A 97 41.58 20.50 8.10
N GLN A 98 40.46 21.02 8.61
CA GLN A 98 39.90 22.26 8.08
C GLN A 98 40.68 23.50 8.55
N ASN A 99 41.24 23.44 9.77
CA ASN A 99 41.96 24.54 10.42
C ASN A 99 43.05 24.02 11.38
N GLY A 100 43.92 24.94 11.84
CA GLY A 100 44.99 24.61 12.79
C GLY A 100 44.49 24.11 14.16
N LYS A 101 43.25 24.43 14.55
CA LYS A 101 42.64 23.94 15.81
C LYS A 101 42.40 22.42 15.74
N SER A 102 41.82 21.94 14.65
CA SER A 102 41.58 20.51 14.41
C SER A 102 42.90 19.72 14.31
N GLU A 103 43.89 20.27 13.62
CA GLU A 103 45.24 19.71 13.50
C GLU A 103 45.93 19.61 14.86
N SER A 104 45.96 20.70 15.62
CA SER A 104 46.61 20.75 16.94
C SER A 104 46.00 19.75 17.92
N LEU A 105 44.66 19.67 18.00
CA LEU A 105 43.99 18.70 18.87
C LEU A 105 44.27 17.24 18.46
N PHE A 106 44.39 16.97 17.15
CA PHE A 106 44.76 15.66 16.64
C PHE A 106 46.20 15.28 17.01
N LEU A 107 47.15 16.20 16.87
CA LEU A 107 48.55 15.98 17.25
C LEU A 107 48.71 15.79 18.76
N GLN A 108 47.93 16.51 19.56
CA GLN A 108 47.79 16.31 21.01
C GLN A 108 47.08 14.99 21.39
N ARG A 109 46.71 14.15 20.41
CA ARG A 109 46.05 12.87 20.61
C ARG A 109 44.71 12.97 21.36
N LYS A 110 44.02 14.12 21.25
CA LYS A 110 42.69 14.27 21.85
C LYS A 110 41.68 13.41 21.07
N ASN A 111 40.73 12.83 21.80
CA ASN A 111 39.67 12.02 21.21
C ASN A 111 38.49 12.92 20.80
N PRO A 112 38.11 12.99 19.51
CA PRO A 112 36.98 13.79 19.04
C PRO A 112 35.67 13.52 19.80
N ARG A 113 35.47 12.28 20.27
CA ARG A 113 34.29 11.86 21.04
C ARG A 113 34.14 12.53 22.41
N ARG A 114 35.20 13.18 22.91
CA ARG A 114 35.21 13.95 24.16
C ARG A 114 35.13 15.46 23.91
N ILE A 115 35.17 15.91 22.66
CA ILE A 115 35.20 17.32 22.29
C ILE A 115 33.84 17.75 21.75
N SER A 116 33.14 18.59 22.52
CA SER A 116 31.70 18.89 22.38
C SER A 116 31.26 19.40 21.00
N TRP A 117 32.11 20.20 20.35
CA TRP A 117 31.78 20.85 19.08
C TRP A 117 31.94 19.95 17.85
N THR A 118 32.52 18.74 17.99
CA THR A 118 32.74 17.84 16.86
C THR A 118 31.47 17.10 16.45
N VAL A 119 31.37 16.72 15.18
CA VAL A 119 30.27 15.91 14.66
C VAL A 119 30.19 14.56 15.36
N LEU A 120 31.34 13.93 15.66
CA LEU A 120 31.40 12.64 16.35
C LEU A 120 30.82 12.72 17.76
N TYR A 121 31.17 13.76 18.53
CA TYR A 121 30.59 13.98 19.86
C TYR A 121 29.08 14.15 19.78
N ARG A 122 28.59 15.00 18.86
CA ARG A 122 27.16 15.26 18.71
C ARG A 122 26.39 14.00 18.34
N ARG A 123 26.93 13.15 17.46
CA ARG A 123 26.34 11.84 17.11
C ARG A 123 26.25 10.90 18.31
N GLN A 124 27.31 10.77 19.11
CA GLN A 124 27.32 9.91 20.29
C GLN A 124 26.33 10.38 21.37
N HIS A 125 26.21 11.71 21.54
CA HIS A 125 25.32 12.32 22.54
C HIS A 125 23.92 12.63 21.98
N ARG A 126 23.58 12.10 20.80
CA ARG A 126 22.29 12.29 20.12
C ARG A 126 21.85 13.76 20.01
N LYS A 127 22.80 14.68 19.88
CA LYS A 127 22.54 16.11 19.72
C LYS A 127 22.14 16.41 18.27
N GLY A 128 20.95 16.98 18.08
CA GLY A 128 20.45 17.39 16.76
C GLY A 128 19.99 16.23 15.88
N ILE A 129 19.68 15.06 16.45
CA ILE A 129 18.95 14.00 15.75
C ILE A 129 17.47 14.28 15.99
N SER A 130 16.80 14.92 15.03
CA SER A 130 15.37 15.23 15.11
C SER A 130 14.49 14.04 14.76
N GLU A 131 15.01 13.11 13.97
CA GLU A 131 14.30 11.91 13.52
C GLU A 131 15.20 10.71 13.76
N GLU A 132 14.88 9.91 14.78
CA GLU A 132 15.35 8.54 14.84
C GLU A 132 14.86 7.87 13.55
N VAL A 133 15.77 7.60 12.61
CA VAL A 133 15.45 7.08 11.28
C VAL A 133 14.56 5.85 11.44
N ALA A 134 13.25 6.06 11.34
CA ALA A 134 12.28 5.00 11.48
C ALA A 134 12.59 4.01 10.37
N LYS A 135 12.90 2.77 10.73
CA LYS A 135 13.25 1.73 9.76
C LYS A 135 12.11 1.61 8.76
N LYS A 136 12.30 2.15 7.56
CA LYS A 136 11.33 2.07 6.47
C LYS A 136 11.25 0.62 6.03
N ARG A 137 10.32 -0.14 6.60
CA ARG A 137 10.07 -1.54 6.22
C ARG A 137 9.35 -1.57 4.88
N THR A 138 10.06 -1.85 3.81
CA THR A 138 9.45 -2.14 2.51
C THR A 138 9.10 -3.63 2.46
N ARG A 139 7.80 -3.95 2.54
CA ARG A 139 7.32 -5.33 2.36
C ARG A 139 7.29 -5.66 0.87
N ARG A 140 8.10 -6.63 0.42
CA ARG A 140 7.96 -7.25 -0.91
C ARG A 140 7.11 -8.51 -0.77
N THR A 141 5.97 -8.58 -1.46
CA THR A 141 5.10 -9.75 -1.43
C THR A 141 5.37 -10.61 -2.64
N VAL A 142 6.03 -11.76 -2.46
CA VAL A 142 6.20 -12.76 -3.52
C VAL A 142 5.11 -13.82 -3.36
N LYS A 143 4.18 -13.89 -4.30
CA LYS A 143 3.14 -14.93 -4.34
C LYS A 143 3.61 -16.05 -5.26
N ALA A 144 4.08 -17.16 -4.69
CA ALA A 144 4.41 -18.36 -5.45
C ALA A 144 3.16 -19.24 -5.60
N GLN A 145 2.78 -19.57 -6.83
CA GLN A 145 1.74 -20.56 -7.10
C GLN A 145 2.38 -21.95 -7.14
N ARG A 146 1.90 -22.89 -6.31
CA ARG A 146 2.40 -24.28 -6.28
C ARG A 146 1.39 -25.27 -6.89
N ALA A 147 1.90 -26.34 -7.49
CA ALA A 147 1.08 -27.47 -7.94
C ALA A 147 0.47 -28.18 -6.73
N ILE A 148 -0.66 -28.87 -6.94
CA ILE A 148 -1.26 -29.75 -5.94
C ILE A 148 -1.13 -31.20 -6.41
N VAL A 149 -1.05 -32.15 -5.48
CA VAL A 149 -1.02 -33.57 -5.83
C VAL A 149 -2.30 -33.91 -6.61
N GLY A 150 -2.15 -34.53 -7.77
CA GLY A 150 -3.26 -34.86 -8.67
C GLY A 150 -3.63 -33.80 -9.72
N ALA A 151 -3.01 -32.61 -9.72
CA ALA A 151 -3.13 -31.65 -10.83
C ALA A 151 -1.89 -30.76 -10.96
N SER A 152 -1.28 -30.73 -12.15
CA SER A 152 -0.15 -29.84 -12.44
C SER A 152 -0.57 -28.36 -12.44
N LEU A 153 0.39 -27.46 -12.24
CA LEU A 153 0.14 -26.02 -12.24
C LEU A 153 -0.53 -25.52 -13.53
N ASP A 154 -0.19 -26.13 -14.66
CA ASP A 154 -0.67 -25.69 -15.96
C ASP A 154 -2.13 -26.09 -16.18
N VAL A 155 -2.53 -27.29 -15.77
CA VAL A 155 -3.94 -27.72 -15.76
C VAL A 155 -4.80 -26.82 -14.87
N ILE A 156 -4.26 -26.37 -13.73
CA ILE A 156 -4.97 -25.47 -12.81
C ILE A 156 -5.13 -24.07 -13.44
N LYS A 157 -4.09 -23.57 -14.12
CA LYS A 157 -4.16 -22.28 -14.83
C LYS A 157 -5.18 -22.35 -15.96
N GLU A 158 -5.15 -23.41 -16.76
CA GLU A 158 -6.06 -23.60 -17.90
C GLU A 158 -7.53 -23.68 -17.45
N LYS A 159 -7.83 -24.45 -16.41
CA LYS A 159 -9.19 -24.51 -15.82
C LYS A 159 -9.64 -23.17 -15.23
N ARG A 160 -8.69 -22.36 -14.72
CA ARG A 160 -8.97 -21.00 -14.22
C ARG A 160 -9.19 -20.00 -15.35
N SER A 161 -8.46 -20.10 -16.46
CA SER A 161 -8.57 -19.22 -17.62
C SER A 161 -9.79 -19.49 -18.50
N MET A 162 -10.46 -20.64 -18.33
CA MET A 162 -11.75 -20.92 -18.98
C MET A 162 -12.77 -19.80 -18.73
N ARG A 163 -13.36 -19.29 -19.82
CA ARG A 163 -14.35 -18.20 -19.78
C ARG A 163 -15.54 -18.56 -18.88
N PRO A 164 -16.08 -17.60 -18.11
CA PRO A 164 -17.16 -17.85 -17.16
C PRO A 164 -18.41 -18.43 -17.84
N GLU A 165 -18.69 -18.03 -19.08
CA GLU A 165 -19.82 -18.50 -19.90
C GLU A 165 -19.74 -20.00 -20.18
N ALA A 166 -18.55 -20.50 -20.60
CA ALA A 166 -18.32 -21.92 -20.82
C ALA A 166 -18.45 -22.73 -19.53
N ARG A 167 -18.03 -22.15 -18.40
CA ARG A 167 -18.15 -22.77 -17.08
C ARG A 167 -19.61 -22.85 -16.62
N SER A 168 -20.42 -21.82 -16.87
CA SER A 168 -21.86 -21.84 -16.58
C SER A 168 -22.62 -22.80 -17.48
N ALA A 169 -22.29 -22.87 -18.78
CA ALA A 169 -22.92 -23.80 -19.72
C ALA A 169 -22.68 -25.25 -19.32
N ALA A 170 -21.44 -25.61 -18.98
CA ALA A 170 -21.10 -26.95 -18.48
C ALA A 170 -21.84 -27.30 -17.17
N ARG A 171 -22.00 -26.34 -16.25
CA ARG A 171 -22.80 -26.53 -15.03
C ARG A 171 -24.27 -26.77 -15.34
N GLN A 172 -24.85 -25.99 -16.25
CA GLN A 172 -26.25 -26.13 -16.63
C GLN A 172 -26.50 -27.47 -17.34
N ALA A 173 -25.60 -27.91 -18.22
CA ALA A 173 -25.67 -29.23 -18.85
C ALA A 173 -25.65 -30.36 -17.80
N ALA A 174 -24.70 -30.32 -16.86
CA ALA A 174 -24.61 -31.32 -15.79
C ALA A 174 -25.85 -31.33 -14.87
N ILE A 175 -26.45 -30.17 -14.59
CA ILE A 175 -27.70 -30.07 -13.82
C ILE A 175 -28.86 -30.68 -14.60
N LYS A 176 -28.97 -30.43 -15.91
CA LYS A 176 -30.01 -31.03 -16.76
C LYS A 176 -29.88 -32.54 -16.77
N GLU A 177 -28.70 -33.08 -17.08
CA GLU A 177 -28.44 -34.52 -17.05
C GLU A 177 -28.75 -35.15 -15.68
N SER A 178 -28.42 -34.47 -14.58
CA SER A 178 -28.74 -34.96 -13.23
C SER A 178 -30.24 -34.96 -12.94
N LYS A 179 -30.99 -33.98 -13.47
CA LYS A 179 -32.45 -33.94 -13.37
C LYS A 179 -33.08 -35.03 -14.23
N ASP A 180 -32.61 -35.23 -15.46
CA ASP A 180 -33.11 -36.24 -16.38
C ASP A 180 -32.83 -37.66 -15.88
N LYS A 181 -31.67 -37.90 -15.27
CA LYS A 181 -31.37 -39.17 -14.57
C LYS A 181 -32.30 -39.40 -13.38
N LYS A 182 -32.66 -38.35 -12.63
CA LYS A 182 -33.60 -38.46 -11.50
C LYS A 182 -35.03 -38.72 -11.96
N THR A 183 -35.50 -38.07 -13.02
CA THR A 183 -36.83 -38.29 -13.58
C THR A 183 -36.94 -39.68 -14.20
N ALA A 184 -35.93 -40.14 -14.94
CA ALA A 184 -35.86 -41.49 -15.47
C ALA A 184 -35.85 -42.55 -14.35
N ALA A 185 -35.07 -42.34 -13.29
CA ALA A 185 -35.07 -43.24 -12.13
C ALA A 185 -36.42 -43.23 -11.37
N ALA A 186 -37.09 -42.08 -11.29
CA ALA A 186 -38.42 -41.97 -10.69
C ALA A 186 -39.50 -42.66 -11.55
N ALA A 187 -39.40 -42.54 -12.88
CA ALA A 187 -40.29 -43.22 -13.82
C ALA A 187 -40.10 -44.75 -13.75
N ALA A 188 -38.86 -45.23 -13.73
CA ALA A 188 -38.54 -46.65 -13.53
C ALA A 188 -39.09 -47.17 -12.19
N LYS A 189 -38.92 -46.42 -11.09
CA LYS A 189 -39.49 -46.80 -9.78
C LYS A 189 -41.02 -46.80 -9.76
N LYS A 190 -41.69 -45.92 -10.50
CA LYS A 190 -43.15 -45.92 -10.63
C LYS A 190 -43.65 -47.08 -11.48
N ALA A 191 -42.96 -47.41 -12.57
CA ALA A 191 -43.27 -48.59 -13.40
C ALA A 191 -43.13 -49.90 -12.61
N GLU A 192 -42.07 -50.03 -11.80
CA GLU A 192 -41.88 -51.19 -10.92
C GLU A 192 -42.94 -51.27 -9.81
N LYS A 193 -43.32 -50.13 -9.19
CA LYS A 193 -44.43 -50.10 -8.22
C LYS A 193 -45.79 -50.44 -8.84
N ALA A 194 -46.05 -50.04 -10.09
CA ALA A 194 -47.28 -50.37 -10.80
C ALA A 194 -47.36 -51.87 -11.13
N LYS A 195 -46.24 -52.49 -11.53
CA LYS A 195 -46.14 -53.94 -11.70
C LYS A 195 -46.38 -54.70 -10.38
N ASN A 196 -45.83 -54.20 -9.26
CA ASN A 196 -46.05 -54.82 -7.94
C ASN A 196 -47.46 -54.59 -7.37
N ALA A 197 -48.12 -53.46 -7.67
CA ALA A 197 -49.49 -53.20 -7.24
C ALA A 197 -50.53 -54.02 -8.04
N ALA A 198 -50.25 -54.37 -9.30
CA ALA A 198 -51.07 -55.29 -10.07
C ALA A 198 -51.06 -56.73 -9.51
N ALA A 199 -50.05 -57.08 -8.70
CA ALA A 199 -49.96 -58.36 -8.01
C ALA A 199 -50.64 -58.39 -6.62
N GLY A 200 -51.21 -57.27 -6.14
CA GLY A 200 -51.73 -57.16 -4.77
C GLY A 200 -53.09 -56.45 -4.67
N LYS A 201 -54.17 -57.09 -5.11
CA LYS A 201 -55.54 -56.72 -4.72
C LYS A 201 -56.08 -57.73 -3.71
N GLY A 202 -55.99 -57.37 -2.43
CA GLY A 202 -56.62 -58.11 -1.34
C GLY A 202 -56.55 -57.33 -0.02
N GLN A 203 -57.73 -56.99 0.50
CA GLN A 203 -58.05 -56.50 1.86
C GLN A 203 -57.75 -55.03 2.24
N THR A 204 -58.84 -54.27 2.19
CA THR A 204 -59.15 -53.07 2.97
C THR A 204 -59.22 -53.34 4.47
N GLY A 205 -58.62 -52.47 5.28
CA GLY A 205 -58.79 -52.40 6.73
C GLY A 205 -58.26 -51.08 7.30
N ARG A 206 -59.13 -50.06 7.34
CA ARG A 206 -58.84 -48.73 7.91
C ARG A 206 -58.93 -48.80 9.43
N ILE A 207 -57.79 -48.88 10.11
CA ILE A 207 -57.70 -48.65 11.56
C ILE A 207 -56.91 -47.36 11.79
N VAL A 208 -57.60 -46.31 12.22
CA VAL A 208 -57.02 -45.03 12.64
C VAL A 208 -56.29 -45.26 13.97
N GLY A 209 -54.96 -45.24 13.94
CA GLY A 209 -54.10 -45.39 15.10
C GLY A 209 -54.18 -44.19 16.05
N LYS A 210 -54.21 -44.50 17.35
CA LYS A 210 -54.34 -43.65 18.54
C LYS A 210 -53.12 -42.72 18.78
N GLN A 211 -52.63 -42.09 17.72
CA GLN A 211 -51.46 -41.20 17.73
C GLN A 211 -51.79 -39.78 17.21
N GLY A 212 -53.08 -39.46 17.10
CA GLY A 212 -53.58 -38.09 16.85
C GLY A 212 -54.00 -37.31 18.12
N ALA A 213 -53.94 -37.94 19.30
CA ALA A 213 -54.48 -37.38 20.56
C ALA A 213 -53.43 -36.81 21.53
N LYS A 214 -52.21 -36.51 21.04
CA LYS A 214 -51.24 -35.71 21.79
C LYS A 214 -50.88 -34.49 20.95
N GLY A 215 -51.60 -33.41 21.23
CA GLY A 215 -51.41 -32.11 20.60
C GLY A 215 -49.98 -31.62 20.72
N SER A 216 -49.54 -30.92 19.67
CA SER A 216 -48.26 -30.22 19.57
C SER A 216 -48.02 -29.33 20.79
N ALA A 217 -46.87 -29.51 21.46
CA ALA A 217 -46.43 -28.60 22.52
C ALA A 217 -46.25 -27.17 21.96
N PRO A 218 -46.70 -26.12 22.65
CA PRO A 218 -46.52 -24.75 22.18
C PRO A 218 -45.04 -24.34 22.27
N LYS A 219 -44.56 -23.71 21.20
CA LYS A 219 -43.17 -23.26 21.03
C LYS A 219 -42.90 -22.03 21.91
N VAL A 220 -41.97 -22.17 22.85
CA VAL A 220 -41.50 -21.08 23.71
C VAL A 220 -40.85 -19.98 22.85
N LYS A 221 -41.37 -18.74 22.92
CA LYS A 221 -40.75 -17.56 22.32
C LYS A 221 -39.52 -17.16 23.14
N ALA A 222 -38.38 -16.97 22.47
CA ALA A 222 -37.19 -16.39 23.08
C ALA A 222 -37.41 -14.88 23.27
N THR A 223 -37.41 -14.40 24.51
CA THR A 223 -37.30 -12.98 24.84
C THR A 223 -35.86 -12.70 25.21
N THR A 224 -35.11 -12.09 24.31
CA THR A 224 -33.79 -11.51 24.59
C THR A 224 -33.94 -10.05 24.99
N ARG A 225 -33.30 -9.67 26.10
CA ARG A 225 -32.76 -8.33 26.35
C ARG A 225 -31.28 -8.49 26.66
#